data_AF-A0A2B7YIZ0-F1
#
_entry.id   AF-A0A2B7YIZ0-F1
#
_cell.length_a   1.000
_cell.length_b   1.000
_cell.length_c   1.000
_cell.angle_alpha   90.00
_cell.angle_beta   90.00
_cell.angle_gamma   90.00
#
_symmetry.space_group_name_H-M   'P 1'
#
loop_
_entity.id
_entity.type
_entity.pdbx_description
1 polymer ?
#
loop_
_entity_poly.entity_id
_entity_poly.type
_entity_poly.pdbx_seq_one_letter_code
_entity_poly.pdbx_strand_id
1 'polypeptide(L)' 'MIEIVTDKDEKSKSLRYRYLHSYCLSCNTKSSNLISIRQDGGNSGTIIILCDKCLQELKKKIEDLEAKNVIGGDE' A
#
# COMPACT_ATOMS: atom_id res chain seq x y z
N MET A 1 7.50 -6.59 7.46
CA MET A 1 8.16 -5.69 6.49
C MET A 1 7.08 -5.14 5.57
N ILE A 2 7.06 -3.84 5.28
CA ILE A 2 6.12 -3.27 4.30
C ILE A 2 6.80 -3.35 2.92
N GLU A 3 6.28 -4.17 2.01
CA GLU A 3 6.79 -4.29 0.64
C GLU A 3 5.80 -3.64 -0.34
N ILE A 4 6.28 -2.67 -1.12
CA ILE A 4 5.51 -2.06 -2.21
C ILE A 4 5.89 -2.80 -3.49
N VAL A 5 4.91 -3.36 -4.20
CA VAL A 5 5.15 -4.17 -5.40
C VAL A 5 4.26 -3.66 -6.54
N THR A 6 4.86 -2.93 -7.47
CA THR A 6 4.18 -2.38 -8.64
C THR A 6 4.06 -3.42 -9.76
N ASP A 7 3.25 -3.15 -10.77
CA ASP A 7 3.14 -3.98 -11.98
C ASP A 7 4.46 -4.10 -12.77
N LYS A 8 5.40 -3.16 -12.54
CA LYS A 8 6.73 -3.16 -13.15
C LYS A 8 7.72 -4.11 -12.46
N ASP A 9 7.43 -4.54 -11.24
CA ASP A 9 8.32 -5.43 -10.49
C ASP A 9 8.18 -6.88 -10.98
N GLU A 10 9.29 -7.61 -11.18
CA GLU A 10 9.26 -9.03 -11.58
C GLU A 10 8.49 -9.90 -10.57
N LYS A 11 8.61 -9.57 -9.28
CA LYS A 11 7.86 -10.26 -8.20
C LYS A 11 6.35 -10.12 -8.37
N SER A 12 5.86 -9.05 -9.00
CA SER A 12 4.43 -8.85 -9.25
C SER A 12 3.81 -9.96 -10.11
N LYS A 13 4.60 -10.58 -11.00
CA LYS A 13 4.17 -11.70 -11.84
C LYS A 13 3.86 -12.96 -11.03
N SER A 14 4.52 -13.13 -9.90
CA SER A 14 4.33 -14.27 -8.98
C SER A 14 3.20 -14.05 -7.96
N LEU A 15 2.66 -12.83 -7.87
CA LEU A 15 1.57 -12.53 -6.96
C LEU A 15 0.28 -13.14 -7.50
N ARG A 16 -0.28 -14.09 -6.74
CA ARG A 16 -1.55 -14.77 -7.05
C ARG A 16 -2.72 -13.81 -7.30
N TYR A 17 -2.61 -12.57 -6.84
CA TYR A 17 -3.67 -11.56 -6.83
C TYR A 17 -3.53 -10.49 -7.92
N ARG A 18 -2.66 -10.70 -8.92
CA ARG A 18 -2.46 -9.76 -10.03
C ARG A 18 -3.75 -9.41 -10.78
N TYR A 19 -4.72 -10.32 -10.82
CA TYR A 19 -6.05 -10.06 -11.41
C TYR A 19 -6.85 -8.97 -10.67
N LEU A 20 -6.57 -8.73 -9.38
CA LEU A 20 -7.23 -7.69 -8.59
C LEU A 20 -6.77 -6.27 -8.95
N HIS A 21 -5.72 -6.13 -9.75
CA HIS A 21 -5.07 -4.86 -10.11
C HIS A 21 -5.85 -4.00 -11.12
N SER A 22 -7.12 -4.35 -11.35
CA SER A 22 -7.94 -3.74 -12.40
C SER A 22 -8.51 -2.38 -12.00
N TYR A 23 -8.73 -2.15 -10.70
CA TYR A 23 -9.36 -0.92 -10.21
C TYR A 23 -8.79 -0.50 -8.84
N CYS A 24 -8.65 0.81 -8.64
CA CYS A 24 -8.38 1.38 -7.33
C CYS A 24 -9.56 1.12 -6.38
N LEU A 25 -9.30 0.46 -5.24
CA LEU A 25 -10.34 0.14 -4.27
C LEU A 25 -10.87 1.36 -3.50
N SER A 26 -10.19 2.51 -3.58
CA SER A 26 -10.62 3.74 -2.92
C SER A 26 -11.44 4.68 -3.81
N CYS A 27 -11.18 4.75 -5.11
CA CYS A 27 -11.83 5.72 -6.01
C CYS A 27 -12.35 5.09 -7.31
N ASN A 28 -12.26 3.76 -7.45
CA ASN A 28 -12.77 2.98 -8.57
C ASN A 28 -12.21 3.34 -9.96
N THR A 29 -11.05 4.01 -10.02
CA THR A 29 -10.37 4.29 -11.30
C THR A 29 -9.64 3.06 -11.84
N LYS A 30 -9.48 2.98 -13.18
CA LYS A 30 -8.89 1.82 -13.89
C LYS A 30 -7.37 1.67 -13.78
N SER A 31 -6.69 2.61 -13.13
CA SER A 31 -5.26 2.51 -12.81
C SER A 31 -5.10 2.16 -11.34
N SER A 32 -4.24 1.19 -11.03
CA SER A 32 -3.94 0.86 -9.64
C SER A 32 -2.51 0.37 -9.49
N ASN A 33 -1.97 0.54 -8.28
CA ASN A 33 -0.72 -0.02 -7.78
C ASN A 33 -1.08 -1.07 -6.72
N LEU A 34 -0.24 -2.09 -6.57
CA LEU A 34 -0.41 -3.13 -5.56
C LEU A 34 0.59 -2.90 -4.43
N ILE A 35 0.11 -2.99 -3.20
CA ILE A 35 0.95 -2.87 -2.01
C ILE A 35 0.71 -4.12 -1.18
N SER A 36 1.78 -4.82 -0.84
CA SER A 36 1.72 -6.09 -0.11
C SER A 36 2.35 -5.90 1.26
N ILE A 37 1.52 -5.73 2.28
CA ILE A 37 1.98 -5.61 3.66
C ILE A 37 1.97 -7.01 4.27
N ARG A 38 3.15 -7.57 4.56
CA ARG A 38 3.27 -8.92 5.12
C ARG A 38 4.06 -8.92 6.43
N GLN A 39 3.69 -9.85 7.30
CA GLN A 39 4.53 -10.17 8.44
C GLN A 39 5.86 -10.72 7.95
N ASP A 40 6.96 -10.33 8.60
CA ASP A 40 8.27 -10.86 8.26
C ASP A 40 8.32 -12.38 8.49
N GLY A 41 8.85 -13.12 7.51
CA GLY A 41 8.83 -14.59 7.49
C GLY A 41 7.44 -15.24 7.38
N GLY A 42 6.36 -14.47 7.25
CA GLY A 42 4.98 -14.96 7.22
C GLY A 42 4.33 -14.91 5.84
N ASN A 43 3.36 -15.81 5.60
CA ASN A 43 2.50 -15.77 4.42
C ASN A 43 1.24 -14.91 4.62
N SER A 44 0.95 -14.51 5.85
CA SER A 44 -0.19 -13.67 6.21
C SER A 44 0.12 -12.20 5.98
N GLY A 45 -0.84 -11.47 5.42
CA GLY A 45 -0.70 -10.05 5.13
C GLY A 45 -1.95 -9.44 4.52
N THR A 46 -1.86 -8.16 4.24
CA THR A 46 -2.93 -7.38 3.59
C THR A 46 -2.43 -6.88 2.25
N ILE A 47 -3.31 -6.97 1.25
CA ILE A 47 -3.08 -6.39 -0.07
C ILE A 47 -3.92 -5.13 -0.17
N ILE A 48 -3.27 -4.05 -0.55
CA ILE A 48 -3.91 -2.75 -0.78
C ILE A 48 -3.75 -2.42 -2.27
N ILE A 49 -4.84 -2.00 -2.91
CA ILE A 49 -4.87 -1.73 -4.35
C ILE A 49 -5.37 -0.31 -4.57
N LEU A 50 -4.47 0.61 -4.93
CA LEU A 50 -4.72 2.05 -4.99
C LEU A 50 -4.09 2.68 -6.22
N CYS A 51 -4.76 3.61 -6.89
CA CYS A 51 -4.15 4.45 -7.92
C CYS A 51 -3.12 5.42 -7.31
N ASP A 52 -2.29 6.03 -8.15
CA ASP A 52 -1.27 7.00 -7.72
C ASP A 52 -1.84 8.11 -6.83
N LYS A 53 -2.99 8.67 -7.21
CA LYS A 53 -3.66 9.73 -6.43
C LYS A 53 -3.98 9.25 -5.01
N CYS A 54 -4.66 8.12 -4.87
CA CYS A 54 -5.04 7.59 -3.56
C CYS A 54 -3.82 7.10 -2.75
N LEU A 55 -2.76 6.67 -3.43
CA LEU A 55 -1.49 6.33 -2.79
C LEU A 55 -0.80 7.56 -2.19
N GLN A 56 -0.78 8.69 -2.90
CA GLN A 56 -0.26 9.95 -2.36
C GLN A 56 -1.10 10.45 -1.18
N GLU A 57 -2.43 10.30 -1.25
CA GLU A 57 -3.31 10.63 -0.12
C GLU A 57 -3.03 9.74 1.12
N LEU A 58 -2.82 8.43 0.91
CA LEU A 58 -2.45 7.51 1.99
C LEU A 58 -1.10 7.90 2.61
N LYS A 59 -0.10 8.21 1.78
CA LYS A 59 1.21 8.69 2.23
C LYS A 59 1.06 9.92 3.13
N LYS A 60 0.32 10.93 2.68
CA LYS A 60 0.10 12.16 3.46
C LYS A 60 -0.58 11.87 4.81
N LYS A 61 -1.57 10.98 4.84
CA LYS A 61 -2.22 10.57 6.10
C LYS A 61 -1.24 9.89 7.07
N ILE A 62 -0.30 9.10 6.56
CA ILE A 62 0.74 8.47 7.39
C ILE A 62 1.71 9.52 7.91
N GLU A 63 2.18 10.44 7.06
CA GLU A 63 3.05 11.56 7.47
C GLU A 63 2.37 12.43 8.53
N ASP A 64 1.08 12.75 8.36
CA ASP A 64 0.29 13.50 9.34
C ASP A 64 0.14 12.74 10.68
N LEU A 65 0.04 11.40 10.64
CA LEU A 65 -0.01 10.56 11.83
C LEU A 65 1.34 10.51 12.56
N GLU A 66 2.43 10.36 11.82
CA GLU A 66 3.79 10.40 12.37
C GLU A 66 4.08 11.76 13.00
N ALA A 67 3.73 12.86 12.31
CA ALA A 67 3.88 14.21 12.83
C ALA A 67 3.12 14.42 14.13
N LYS A 68 1.87 13.92 14.26
CA LYS A 68 1.09 14.01 15.50
C LYS A 68 1.71 13.22 16.66
N ASN A 69 2.26 12.05 16.38
CA ASN A 69 2.85 11.19 17.41
C ASN A 69 4.20 11.71 17.94
N VAL A 70 4.86 12.64 17.23
CA VAL A 70 6.09 13.31 17.70
C VAL A 70 5.81 14.43 18.72
N ILE A 71 4.58 14.95 18.78
CA ILE A 71 4.20 16.08 19.65
C ILE A 71 3.57 15.60 20.99
N GLY A 72 3.48 14.29 21.21
CA GLY A 72 2.87 13.68 22.41
C GLY A 72 3.84 12.91 23.30
N GLY A 73 5.15 13.16 23.18
CA GLY A 73 6.22 12.39 23.82
C GLY A 73 7.02 13.11 24.91
N ASP A 74 6.53 14.22 25.45
CA ASP A 74 7.17 14.96 26.55
C ASP A 74 6.10 15.52 27.52
N GLU A 75 5.43 14.65 28.28
CA GLU A 75 4.82 14.99 29.58
C GLU A 75 5.06 13.86 30.60
#